data_AF-A0A496LF87-F1
#
_entry.id   AF-A0A496LF87-F1
#
_cell.length_a   1.000
_cell.length_b   1.000
_cell.length_c   1.000
_cell.angle_alpha   90.00
_cell.angle_beta   90.00
_cell.angle_gamma   90.00
#
_symmetry.space_group_name_H-M   'P 1'
#
loop_
_entity.id
_entity.type
_entity.pdbx_description
1 polymer ?
#
loop_
_entity_poly.entity_id
_entity_poly.type
_entity_poly.pdbx_seq_one_letter_code
_entity_poly.pdbx_strand_id
1 'polypeptide(L)'
;MTTRSDFDDIRPYNDSELTKVLGRLVGNKEVLAGIAMIMPKQLADKLVLRYKELRSVDQFQEEYMFPMLEHLKNIKSTAITFSGSEYVRQPALFLSNHRDIIIDPAFLQYVLLRCGMKTSEIAIGSNLMAKPWITDAMRVNKSFVVRRNLTRGEQISVFGELSRYIAHTITQKRASIWLAQREGRAKDSDDRTQISLLKMLSLSGEGSFVENIKKLRLQPLAISYEYDVCDYMKAKELQQRRDDENFVKSAADDVLSMQIGALGSASEIHYAFTPPIDEELDRIAAERLPRNEEVRRVAEAIDTRIHRAYKIFKTNYIAFDLAEGSSRFESNYTEEEKDNFSAYIDKQTAKIDLRQVDKAFCREKMLEMYANPLKNKIAAEEHRLDKSNK
;
A
#
# COMPACT_ATOMS: atom_id res chain seq x y z
N MET A 1 -12.79 9.76 -32.91
CA MET A 1 -11.96 10.76 -32.21
C MET A 1 -12.42 10.77 -30.77
N THR A 2 -11.60 10.27 -29.84
CA THR A 2 -11.89 10.33 -28.41
C THR A 2 -11.69 11.76 -27.93
N THR A 3 -12.74 12.37 -27.38
CA THR A 3 -12.65 13.64 -26.65
C THR A 3 -11.65 13.46 -25.50
N ARG A 4 -10.61 14.30 -25.47
CA ARG A 4 -9.57 14.27 -24.44
C ARG A 4 -10.24 14.54 -23.09
N SER A 5 -10.12 13.61 -22.15
CA SER A 5 -10.58 13.82 -20.78
C SER A 5 -9.60 14.74 -20.06
N ASP A 6 -10.09 15.57 -19.15
CA ASP A 6 -9.27 16.40 -18.25
C ASP A 6 -8.21 15.61 -17.46
N PHE A 7 -8.34 14.28 -17.40
CA PHE A 7 -7.48 13.39 -16.61
C PHE A 7 -6.62 12.44 -17.44
N ASP A 8 -6.59 12.55 -18.77
CA ASP A 8 -5.92 11.58 -19.67
C ASP A 8 -4.44 11.35 -19.33
N ASP A 9 -3.77 12.36 -18.77
CA ASP A 9 -2.37 12.30 -18.39
C ASP A 9 -2.12 11.46 -17.12
N ILE A 10 -3.13 11.26 -16.27
CA ILE A 10 -2.98 10.56 -14.98
C ILE A 10 -3.86 9.32 -14.84
N ARG A 11 -5.02 9.22 -15.51
CA ARG A 11 -5.97 8.13 -15.31
C ARG A 11 -5.44 6.75 -15.75
N PRO A 12 -6.02 5.63 -15.29
CA PRO A 12 -5.79 4.32 -15.87
C PRO A 12 -6.37 4.23 -17.29
N TYR A 13 -6.01 3.16 -18.00
CA TYR A 13 -6.61 2.90 -19.32
C TYR A 13 -8.09 2.51 -19.19
N ASN A 14 -8.86 2.91 -20.20
CA ASN A 14 -10.26 2.56 -20.34
C ASN A 14 -10.41 1.35 -21.29
N ASP A 15 -11.61 0.77 -21.31
CA ASP A 15 -11.92 -0.42 -22.10
C ASP A 15 -11.60 -0.26 -23.61
N SER A 16 -11.80 0.94 -24.16
CA SER A 16 -11.50 1.24 -25.57
C SER A 16 -10.00 1.23 -25.91
N GLU A 17 -9.13 1.36 -24.91
CA GLU A 17 -7.67 1.38 -25.07
C GLU A 17 -7.05 -0.01 -24.86
N LEU A 18 -7.79 -0.92 -24.22
CA LEU A 18 -7.33 -2.22 -23.73
C LEU A 18 -6.63 -3.06 -24.81
N THR A 19 -7.29 -3.31 -25.94
CA THR A 19 -6.74 -4.13 -27.03
C THR A 19 -5.41 -3.58 -27.56
N LYS A 20 -5.31 -2.26 -27.70
CA LYS A 20 -4.09 -1.61 -28.20
C LYS A 20 -2.95 -1.71 -27.19
N VAL A 21 -3.25 -1.54 -25.90
CA VAL A 21 -2.27 -1.60 -24.81
C VAL A 21 -1.77 -3.04 -24.60
N LEU A 22 -2.69 -3.99 -24.48
CA LEU A 22 -2.34 -5.40 -24.34
C LEU A 22 -1.51 -5.91 -25.54
N GLY A 23 -1.84 -5.47 -26.77
CA GLY A 23 -1.04 -5.79 -27.95
C GLY A 23 0.43 -5.32 -27.85
N ARG A 24 0.68 -4.15 -27.27
CA ARG A 24 2.07 -3.68 -27.01
C ARG A 24 2.75 -4.50 -25.92
N LEU A 25 2.02 -4.85 -24.86
CA LEU A 25 2.54 -5.62 -23.74
C LEU A 25 2.92 -7.04 -24.15
N VAL A 26 2.03 -7.77 -24.83
CA VAL A 26 2.31 -9.15 -25.28
C VAL A 26 3.34 -9.20 -26.42
N GLY A 27 3.57 -8.08 -27.12
CA GLY A 27 4.64 -7.94 -28.11
C GLY A 27 6.01 -7.62 -27.52
N ASN A 28 6.11 -7.35 -26.21
CA ASN A 28 7.34 -6.94 -25.55
C ASN A 28 8.05 -8.14 -24.88
N LYS A 29 9.32 -8.36 -25.22
CA LYS A 29 10.12 -9.49 -24.70
C LYS A 29 10.33 -9.46 -23.18
N GLU A 30 10.53 -8.28 -22.58
CA GLU A 30 10.70 -8.14 -21.12
C GLU A 30 9.40 -8.49 -20.39
N VAL A 31 8.26 -8.06 -20.94
CA VAL A 31 6.93 -8.39 -20.39
C VAL A 31 6.67 -9.88 -20.46
N LEU A 32 6.93 -10.52 -21.59
CA LEU A 32 6.75 -11.97 -21.75
C LEU A 32 7.64 -12.77 -20.78
N ALA A 33 8.89 -12.34 -20.57
CA ALA A 33 9.78 -12.96 -19.58
C ALA A 33 9.23 -12.83 -18.15
N GLY A 34 8.70 -11.66 -17.79
CA GLY A 34 8.05 -11.46 -16.50
C GLY A 34 6.80 -12.31 -16.32
N ILE A 35 5.92 -12.36 -17.33
CA ILE A 35 4.71 -13.20 -17.33
C ILE A 35 5.09 -14.68 -17.11
N ALA A 36 6.12 -15.18 -17.78
CA ALA A 36 6.57 -16.57 -17.64
C ALA A 36 7.04 -16.93 -16.22
N MET A 37 7.45 -15.95 -15.41
CA MET A 37 7.88 -16.16 -14.02
C MET A 37 6.72 -16.22 -13.03
N ILE A 38 5.64 -15.47 -13.28
CA ILE A 38 4.57 -15.24 -12.29
C ILE A 38 3.19 -15.74 -12.71
N MET A 39 3.02 -16.14 -13.97
CA MET A 39 1.74 -16.59 -14.53
C MET A 39 1.82 -18.07 -14.92
N PRO A 40 0.77 -18.88 -14.67
CA PRO A 40 0.69 -20.24 -15.20
C PRO A 40 0.86 -20.25 -16.72
N LYS A 41 1.65 -21.18 -17.26
CA LYS A 41 1.96 -21.26 -18.70
C LYS A 41 0.70 -21.23 -19.57
N GLN A 42 -0.32 -22.02 -19.22
CA GLN A 42 -1.56 -22.07 -20.00
C GLN A 42 -2.30 -20.72 -20.02
N LEU A 43 -2.24 -19.98 -18.91
CA LEU A 43 -2.86 -18.67 -18.80
C LEU A 43 -2.11 -17.61 -19.60
N ALA A 44 -0.77 -17.66 -19.58
CA ALA A 44 0.08 -16.82 -20.41
C ALA A 44 -0.15 -17.06 -21.91
N ASP A 45 -0.18 -18.33 -22.33
CA ASP A 45 -0.47 -18.72 -23.72
C ASP A 45 -1.87 -18.23 -24.14
N LYS A 46 -2.88 -18.39 -23.26
CA LYS A 46 -4.24 -17.88 -23.49
C LYS A 46 -4.22 -16.36 -23.69
N LEU A 47 -3.50 -15.60 -22.85
CA LEU A 47 -3.43 -14.15 -22.94
C LEU A 47 -2.84 -13.71 -24.29
N VAL A 48 -1.69 -14.30 -24.67
CA VAL A 48 -1.01 -13.96 -25.93
C VAL A 48 -1.90 -14.23 -27.14
N LEU A 49 -2.64 -15.34 -27.14
CA LEU A 49 -3.51 -15.73 -28.26
C LEU A 49 -4.84 -14.96 -28.30
N ARG A 50 -5.41 -14.63 -27.14
CA ARG A 50 -6.81 -14.20 -27.01
C ARG A 50 -7.00 -12.80 -26.42
N TYR A 51 -5.94 -12.00 -26.21
CA TYR A 51 -6.08 -10.65 -25.63
C TYR A 51 -7.04 -9.74 -26.43
N LYS A 52 -7.21 -9.97 -27.74
CA LYS A 52 -8.15 -9.24 -28.61
C LYS A 52 -9.62 -9.54 -28.33
N GLU A 53 -9.91 -10.61 -27.59
CA GLU A 53 -11.27 -11.00 -27.20
C GLU A 53 -11.74 -10.32 -25.92
N LEU A 54 -10.81 -9.74 -25.15
CA LEU A 54 -11.15 -8.94 -23.97
C LEU A 54 -11.94 -7.70 -24.38
N ARG A 55 -12.98 -7.38 -23.60
CA ARG A 55 -13.90 -6.26 -23.83
C ARG A 55 -13.86 -5.21 -22.73
N SER A 56 -13.36 -5.56 -21.54
CA SER A 56 -13.21 -4.61 -20.44
C SER A 56 -11.98 -4.88 -19.60
N VAL A 57 -11.50 -3.85 -18.92
CA VAL A 57 -10.42 -3.97 -17.93
C VAL A 57 -10.85 -4.90 -16.79
N ASP A 58 -12.12 -4.85 -16.38
CA ASP A 58 -12.67 -5.76 -15.36
C ASP A 58 -12.55 -7.23 -15.78
N GLN A 59 -12.88 -7.55 -17.03
CA GLN A 59 -12.70 -8.90 -17.57
C GLN A 59 -11.22 -9.32 -17.58
N PHE A 60 -10.31 -8.40 -17.89
CA PHE A 60 -8.86 -8.67 -17.79
C PHE A 60 -8.43 -8.95 -16.35
N GLN A 61 -8.96 -8.20 -15.37
CA GLN A 61 -8.66 -8.42 -13.96
C GLN A 61 -9.15 -9.80 -13.49
N GLU A 62 -10.38 -10.19 -13.85
CA GLU A 62 -10.99 -11.46 -13.45
C GLU A 62 -10.37 -12.67 -14.16
N GLU A 63 -10.19 -12.61 -15.48
CA GLU A 63 -9.77 -13.77 -16.27
C GLU A 63 -8.26 -14.02 -16.22
N TYR A 64 -7.44 -13.00 -15.94
CA TYR A 64 -5.98 -13.10 -16.02
C TYR A 64 -5.28 -12.66 -14.75
N MET A 65 -5.58 -11.48 -14.20
CA MET A 65 -4.84 -10.99 -13.02
C MET A 65 -5.16 -11.79 -11.77
N PHE A 66 -6.43 -12.13 -11.55
CA PHE A 66 -6.85 -12.96 -10.42
C PHE A 66 -6.18 -14.33 -10.39
N PRO A 67 -6.26 -15.17 -11.44
CA PRO A 67 -5.57 -16.48 -11.45
C PRO A 67 -4.05 -16.35 -11.46
N MET A 68 -3.48 -15.28 -12.02
CA MET A 68 -2.05 -14.98 -11.89
C MET A 68 -1.66 -14.72 -10.43
N LEU A 69 -2.44 -13.91 -9.70
CA LEU A 69 -2.19 -13.63 -8.27
C LEU A 69 -2.41 -14.87 -7.41
N GLU A 70 -3.40 -15.71 -7.74
CA GLU A 70 -3.59 -17.01 -7.10
C GLU A 70 -2.41 -17.95 -7.31
N HIS A 71 -1.83 -17.96 -8.50
CA HIS A 71 -0.60 -18.71 -8.76
C HIS A 71 0.58 -18.11 -7.99
N LEU A 72 0.72 -16.78 -8.01
CA LEU A 72 1.80 -16.05 -7.36
C LEU A 72 1.85 -16.33 -5.85
N LYS A 73 0.70 -16.31 -5.15
CA LYS A 73 0.69 -16.66 -3.71
C LYS A 73 1.15 -18.09 -3.45
N ASN A 74 0.85 -19.03 -4.35
CA ASN A 74 1.19 -20.45 -4.18
C ASN A 74 2.70 -20.67 -4.41
N ILE A 75 3.28 -20.12 -5.48
CA ILE A 75 4.73 -20.25 -5.74
C ILE A 75 5.57 -19.55 -4.67
N LYS A 76 5.05 -18.47 -4.07
CA LYS A 76 5.67 -17.78 -2.95
C LYS A 76 5.44 -18.49 -1.62
N SER A 77 4.55 -19.49 -1.56
CA SER A 77 4.09 -20.09 -0.29
C SER A 77 3.62 -19.04 0.72
N THR A 78 2.98 -17.97 0.23
CA THR A 78 2.48 -16.86 1.05
C THR A 78 0.98 -17.03 1.30
N ALA A 79 0.59 -17.09 2.58
CA ALA A 79 -0.82 -17.05 2.97
C ALA A 79 -1.35 -15.61 2.81
N ILE A 80 -2.45 -15.46 2.06
CA ILE A 80 -3.18 -14.19 1.95
C ILE A 80 -4.50 -14.35 2.71
N THR A 81 -4.62 -13.67 3.83
CA THR A 81 -5.81 -13.71 4.70
C THR A 81 -6.47 -12.34 4.76
N PHE A 82 -7.75 -12.29 5.11
CA PHE A 82 -8.46 -11.02 5.24
C PHE A 82 -9.58 -11.10 6.28
N SER A 83 -9.99 -9.94 6.79
CA SER A 83 -11.10 -9.78 7.74
C SER A 83 -11.85 -8.46 7.50
N GLY A 84 -13.08 -8.35 8.03
CA GLY A 84 -13.86 -7.11 7.97
C GLY A 84 -14.46 -6.78 6.60
N SER A 85 -14.48 -7.73 5.65
CA SER A 85 -15.04 -7.53 4.30
C SER A 85 -16.52 -7.11 4.33
N GLU A 86 -17.25 -7.48 5.37
CA GLU A 86 -18.64 -7.09 5.60
C GLU A 86 -18.84 -5.58 5.76
N TYR A 87 -17.79 -4.85 6.17
CA TYR A 87 -17.81 -3.39 6.28
C TYR A 87 -17.65 -2.68 4.94
N VAL A 88 -17.15 -3.36 3.92
CA VAL A 88 -16.84 -2.73 2.63
C VAL A 88 -18.12 -2.38 1.88
N ARG A 89 -18.21 -1.12 1.46
CA ARG A 89 -19.28 -0.60 0.62
C ARG A 89 -18.67 0.18 -0.54
N GLN A 90 -18.75 -0.37 -1.75
CA GLN A 90 -18.15 0.25 -2.93
C GLN A 90 -19.08 1.33 -3.54
N PRO A 91 -18.53 2.41 -4.13
CA PRO A 91 -17.10 2.79 -4.12
C PRO A 91 -16.62 3.26 -2.75
N ALA A 92 -15.35 3.00 -2.45
CA ALA A 92 -14.66 3.45 -1.24
C ALA A 92 -13.25 3.96 -1.57
N LEU A 93 -12.75 4.90 -0.77
CA LEU A 93 -11.34 5.26 -0.75
C LEU A 93 -10.65 4.44 0.35
N PHE A 94 -10.05 3.32 -0.04
CA PHE A 94 -9.24 2.49 0.84
C PHE A 94 -7.93 3.21 1.14
N LEU A 95 -7.73 3.58 2.42
CA LEU A 95 -6.51 4.21 2.89
C LEU A 95 -5.77 3.27 3.83
N SER A 96 -4.51 2.92 3.52
CA SER A 96 -3.77 1.92 4.29
C SER A 96 -2.35 2.32 4.64
N ASN A 97 -1.77 1.60 5.62
CA ASN A 97 -0.32 1.51 5.75
C ASN A 97 0.28 0.81 4.53
N HIS A 98 1.60 0.89 4.36
CA HIS A 98 2.26 0.41 3.14
C HIS A 98 3.65 -0.19 3.43
N ARG A 99 3.84 -1.45 3.06
CA ARG A 99 5.04 -2.26 3.30
C ARG A 99 5.74 -2.67 2.01
N ASP A 100 4.98 -2.96 0.96
CA ASP A 100 5.51 -3.40 -0.32
C ASP A 100 4.88 -2.65 -1.49
N ILE A 101 5.72 -2.13 -2.40
CA ILE A 101 5.31 -1.26 -3.51
C ILE A 101 4.30 -1.96 -4.45
N ILE A 102 4.46 -3.27 -4.68
CA ILE A 102 3.69 -4.01 -5.70
C ILE A 102 2.73 -4.99 -5.05
N ILE A 103 3.18 -5.70 -4.02
CA ILE A 103 2.43 -6.79 -3.39
C ILE A 103 1.21 -6.25 -2.62
N ASP A 104 1.32 -5.08 -1.96
CA ASP A 104 0.20 -4.46 -1.24
C ASP A 104 -1.01 -4.18 -2.16
N PRO A 105 -0.88 -3.36 -3.22
CA PRO A 105 -2.02 -3.08 -4.09
C PRO A 105 -2.46 -4.31 -4.89
N ALA A 106 -1.53 -5.20 -5.28
CA ALA A 106 -1.84 -6.38 -6.07
C ALA A 106 -2.68 -7.39 -5.31
N PHE A 107 -2.27 -7.79 -4.10
CA PHE A 107 -3.07 -8.74 -3.31
C PHE A 107 -4.32 -8.10 -2.70
N LEU A 108 -4.40 -6.77 -2.56
CA LEU A 108 -5.69 -6.13 -2.31
C LEU A 108 -6.69 -6.39 -3.46
N GLN A 109 -6.26 -6.32 -4.73
CA GLN A 109 -7.13 -6.67 -5.86
C GLN A 109 -7.59 -8.14 -5.79
N TYR A 110 -6.67 -9.05 -5.44
CA TYR A 110 -7.00 -10.46 -5.22
C TYR A 110 -8.07 -10.62 -4.12
N VAL A 111 -7.89 -9.97 -2.97
CA VAL A 111 -8.83 -10.02 -1.85
C VAL A 111 -10.20 -9.46 -2.23
N LEU A 112 -10.26 -8.33 -2.94
CA LEU A 112 -11.53 -7.75 -3.41
C LEU A 112 -12.28 -8.74 -4.31
N LEU A 113 -11.60 -9.36 -5.27
CA LEU A 113 -12.21 -10.36 -6.15
C LEU A 113 -12.63 -11.63 -5.40
N ARG A 114 -11.84 -12.09 -4.41
CA ARG A 114 -12.22 -13.20 -3.52
C ARG A 114 -13.51 -12.92 -2.74
N CYS A 115 -13.78 -11.66 -2.42
CA CYS A 115 -14.99 -11.22 -1.75
C CYS A 115 -16.16 -10.93 -2.70
N GLY A 116 -16.02 -11.18 -4.02
CA GLY A 116 -17.04 -10.86 -5.02
C GLY A 116 -17.21 -9.34 -5.25
N MET A 117 -16.19 -8.55 -4.94
CA MET A 117 -16.17 -7.10 -5.09
C MET A 117 -15.37 -6.68 -6.33
N LYS A 118 -15.62 -5.47 -6.84
CA LYS A 118 -14.83 -4.93 -7.95
C LYS A 118 -13.43 -4.53 -7.46
N THR A 119 -12.44 -4.66 -8.34
CA THR A 119 -11.09 -4.13 -8.12
C THR A 119 -11.08 -2.60 -8.03
N SER A 120 -10.13 -2.04 -7.28
CA SER A 120 -9.91 -0.61 -7.12
C SER A 120 -8.91 -0.04 -8.13
N GLU A 121 -8.93 1.27 -8.29
CA GLU A 121 -7.82 2.00 -8.91
C GLU A 121 -6.69 2.23 -7.91
N ILE A 122 -5.46 2.25 -8.39
CA ILE A 122 -4.25 2.23 -7.56
C ILE A 122 -3.45 3.51 -7.79
N ALA A 123 -3.18 4.28 -6.73
CA ALA A 123 -2.27 5.41 -6.83
C ALA A 123 -0.82 4.92 -6.98
N ILE A 124 -0.12 5.33 -8.04
CA ILE A 124 1.30 4.99 -8.26
C ILE A 124 2.15 6.21 -8.58
N GLY A 125 3.35 6.29 -8.00
CA GLY A 125 4.28 7.39 -8.25
C GLY A 125 4.90 7.35 -9.65
N SER A 126 5.05 8.51 -10.29
CA SER A 126 5.67 8.61 -11.62
C SER A 126 7.15 8.18 -11.64
N ASN A 127 7.84 8.17 -10.49
CA ASN A 127 9.20 7.67 -10.34
C ASN A 127 9.34 6.18 -10.69
N LEU A 128 8.25 5.41 -10.63
CA LEU A 128 8.24 3.97 -10.94
C LEU A 128 8.05 3.71 -12.45
N MET A 129 7.77 4.74 -13.25
CA MET A 129 7.47 4.64 -14.68
C MET A 129 8.73 4.72 -15.55
N ALA A 130 9.76 3.95 -15.20
CA ALA A 130 11.08 4.03 -15.83
C ALA A 130 11.11 3.58 -17.30
N LYS A 131 10.17 2.73 -17.73
CA LYS A 131 10.05 2.25 -19.12
C LYS A 131 8.61 2.38 -19.63
N PRO A 132 8.39 2.61 -20.94
CA PRO A 132 7.04 2.72 -21.50
C PRO A 132 6.15 1.52 -21.21
N TRP A 133 6.69 0.29 -21.28
CA TRP A 133 5.92 -0.92 -21.00
C TRP A 133 5.51 -1.02 -19.52
N ILE A 134 6.29 -0.48 -18.58
CA ILE A 134 5.93 -0.43 -17.15
C ILE A 134 4.73 0.48 -16.97
N THR A 135 4.76 1.65 -17.61
CA THR A 135 3.61 2.58 -17.62
C THR A 135 2.37 1.88 -18.17
N ASP A 136 2.51 1.16 -19.28
CA ASP A 136 1.42 0.41 -19.88
C ASP A 136 0.86 -0.68 -18.95
N ALA A 137 1.74 -1.46 -18.33
CA ALA A 137 1.39 -2.54 -17.42
C ALA A 137 0.71 -2.03 -16.15
N MET A 138 1.16 -0.90 -15.58
CA MET A 138 0.54 -0.32 -14.38
C MET A 138 -0.83 0.30 -14.72
N ARG A 139 -0.93 1.08 -15.81
CA ARG A 139 -2.19 1.76 -16.19
C ARG A 139 -3.27 0.80 -16.67
N VAL A 140 -2.92 -0.33 -17.31
CA VAL A 140 -3.90 -1.37 -17.65
C VAL A 140 -4.39 -2.12 -16.41
N ASN A 141 -3.55 -2.19 -15.37
CA ASN A 141 -3.90 -2.69 -14.04
C ASN A 141 -4.46 -1.59 -13.14
N LYS A 142 -5.30 -0.73 -13.71
CA LYS A 142 -6.06 0.32 -12.99
C LYS A 142 -5.21 1.32 -12.19
N SER A 143 -3.91 1.45 -12.48
CA SER A 143 -3.09 2.44 -11.78
C SER A 143 -3.24 3.83 -12.39
N PHE A 144 -3.42 4.84 -11.54
CA PHE A 144 -3.37 6.25 -11.92
C PHE A 144 -2.11 6.92 -11.37
N VAL A 145 -1.59 7.90 -12.12
CA VAL A 145 -0.26 8.46 -11.91
C VAL A 145 -0.29 9.63 -10.94
N VAL A 146 0.47 9.52 -9.87
CA VAL A 146 0.81 10.60 -8.95
C VAL A 146 2.18 11.14 -9.34
N ARG A 147 2.22 12.35 -9.91
CA ARG A 147 3.47 12.99 -10.35
C ARG A 147 4.37 13.30 -9.13
N ARG A 148 5.65 12.95 -9.23
CA ARG A 148 6.69 13.19 -8.20
C ARG A 148 7.69 14.26 -8.67
N ASN A 149 8.49 14.77 -7.73
CA ASN A 149 9.55 15.77 -7.97
C ASN A 149 9.04 17.10 -8.56
N LEU A 150 7.89 17.55 -8.07
CA LEU A 150 7.24 18.79 -8.52
C LEU A 150 7.94 20.03 -7.96
N THR A 151 8.12 21.03 -8.82
CA THR A 151 8.52 22.36 -8.35
C THR A 151 7.40 23.00 -7.53
N ARG A 152 7.72 23.97 -6.66
CA ARG A 152 6.71 24.65 -5.82
C ARG A 152 5.56 25.27 -6.64
N GLY A 153 5.84 25.76 -7.84
CA GLY A 153 4.84 26.36 -8.74
C GLY A 153 3.85 25.34 -9.32
N GLU A 154 4.29 24.09 -9.54
CA GLU A 154 3.46 23.04 -10.13
C GLU A 154 2.55 22.35 -9.10
N GLN A 155 2.97 22.32 -7.83
CA GLN A 155 2.30 21.56 -6.77
C GLN A 155 0.82 21.87 -6.64
N ILE A 156 0.42 23.14 -6.69
CA ILE A 156 -0.99 23.54 -6.52
C ILE A 156 -1.85 22.95 -7.64
N SER A 157 -1.41 23.11 -8.89
CA SER A 157 -2.17 22.61 -10.05
C SER A 157 -2.25 21.08 -10.06
N VAL A 158 -1.12 20.41 -9.80
CA VAL A 158 -1.04 18.94 -9.82
C VAL A 158 -1.82 18.32 -8.67
N PHE A 159 -1.73 18.88 -7.46
CA PHE A 159 -2.53 18.41 -6.32
C PHE A 159 -4.02 18.70 -6.50
N GLY A 160 -4.37 19.83 -7.14
CA GLY A 160 -5.76 20.13 -7.50
C GLY A 160 -6.32 19.15 -8.55
N GLU A 161 -5.54 18.81 -9.57
CA GLU A 161 -5.90 17.78 -10.56
C GLU A 161 -6.10 16.41 -9.91
N LEU A 162 -5.14 15.98 -9.08
CA LEU A 162 -5.20 14.71 -8.36
C LEU A 162 -6.41 14.63 -7.43
N SER A 163 -6.68 15.69 -6.66
CA SER A 163 -7.84 15.75 -5.78
C SER A 163 -9.16 15.64 -6.58
N ARG A 164 -9.30 16.40 -7.68
CA ARG A 164 -10.46 16.32 -8.57
C ARG A 164 -10.62 14.93 -9.17
N TYR A 165 -9.53 14.28 -9.58
CA TYR A 165 -9.56 12.93 -10.11
C TYR A 165 -10.07 11.93 -9.08
N ILE A 166 -9.53 11.96 -7.85
CA ILE A 166 -9.96 11.06 -6.76
C ILE A 166 -11.46 11.26 -6.46
N ALA A 167 -11.90 12.50 -6.33
CA ALA A 167 -13.32 12.81 -6.11
C ALA A 167 -14.21 12.37 -7.28
N HIS A 168 -13.79 12.60 -8.52
CA HIS A 168 -14.48 12.15 -9.73
C HIS A 168 -14.63 10.62 -9.77
N THR A 169 -13.54 9.89 -9.47
CA THR A 169 -13.53 8.43 -9.49
C THR A 169 -14.52 7.84 -8.48
N ILE A 170 -14.57 8.39 -7.25
CA ILE A 170 -15.50 7.92 -6.22
C ILE A 170 -16.95 8.33 -6.55
N THR A 171 -17.19 9.60 -6.89
CA THR A 171 -18.56 10.16 -6.92
C THR A 171 -19.27 9.97 -8.26
N GLN A 172 -18.53 10.05 -9.37
CA GLN A 172 -19.08 10.02 -10.74
C GLN A 172 -18.77 8.68 -11.44
N LYS A 173 -17.50 8.25 -11.47
CA LYS A 173 -17.12 6.96 -12.08
C LYS A 173 -17.61 5.75 -11.26
N ARG A 174 -17.90 5.96 -9.96
CA ARG A 174 -18.35 4.93 -9.01
C ARG A 174 -17.36 3.76 -8.89
N ALA A 175 -16.06 4.05 -8.92
CA ALA A 175 -14.99 3.08 -8.72
C ALA A 175 -14.25 3.35 -7.40
N SER A 176 -13.80 2.28 -6.73
CA SER A 176 -13.00 2.40 -5.50
C SER A 176 -11.56 2.80 -5.83
N ILE A 177 -10.86 3.41 -4.87
CA ILE A 177 -9.43 3.74 -4.96
C ILE A 177 -8.70 3.11 -3.78
N TRP A 178 -7.49 2.61 -4.00
CA TRP A 178 -6.51 2.36 -2.96
C TRP A 178 -5.42 3.44 -2.98
N LEU A 179 -5.10 3.95 -1.80
CA LEU A 179 -4.09 4.97 -1.57
C LEU A 179 -3.33 4.67 -0.27
N ALA A 180 -2.01 4.83 -0.26
CA ALA A 180 -1.23 4.75 0.97
C ALA A 180 -1.48 6.01 1.82
N GLN A 181 -1.55 5.86 3.16
CA GLN A 181 -1.81 6.95 4.11
C GLN A 181 -0.69 8.00 4.17
N ARG A 182 0.44 7.74 3.54
CA ARG A 182 1.59 8.64 3.44
C ARG A 182 2.40 8.40 2.18
N GLU A 183 3.21 9.39 1.81
CA GLU A 183 4.18 9.25 0.74
C GLU A 183 5.31 8.29 1.12
N GLY A 184 5.42 7.21 0.35
CA GLY A 184 6.44 6.18 0.54
C GLY A 184 6.17 5.25 1.73
N ARG A 185 6.90 4.15 1.78
CA ARG A 185 6.82 3.15 2.87
C ARG A 185 7.48 3.67 4.14
N ALA A 186 6.89 3.42 5.31
CA ALA A 186 7.58 3.62 6.58
C ALA A 186 8.77 2.64 6.69
N LYS A 187 9.89 3.11 7.24
CA LYS A 187 11.14 2.33 7.34
C LYS A 187 11.21 1.59 8.67
N ASP A 188 10.59 2.18 9.67
CA ASP A 188 10.42 1.74 11.05
C ASP A 188 9.03 1.14 11.32
N SER A 189 8.18 1.01 10.30
CA SER A 189 6.79 0.54 10.44
C SER A 189 5.89 1.36 11.38
N ASP A 190 6.27 2.59 11.75
CA ASP A 190 5.37 3.53 12.43
C ASP A 190 4.58 4.36 11.40
N ASP A 191 3.58 3.73 10.78
CA ASP A 191 2.76 4.40 9.78
C ASP A 191 1.80 5.39 10.43
N ARG A 192 2.01 6.66 10.13
CA ARG A 192 1.12 7.79 10.47
C ARG A 192 0.60 8.47 9.23
N THR A 193 -0.67 8.85 9.27
CA THR A 193 -1.36 9.52 8.17
C THR A 193 -0.77 10.90 7.94
N GLN A 194 -0.38 11.19 6.69
CA GLN A 194 0.27 12.44 6.36
C GLN A 194 -0.76 13.57 6.25
N ILE A 195 -0.58 14.63 7.05
CA ILE A 195 -1.47 15.81 7.07
C ILE A 195 -1.62 16.46 5.69
N SER A 196 -0.53 16.54 4.91
CA SER A 196 -0.58 17.10 3.55
C SER A 196 -1.43 16.26 2.59
N LEU A 197 -1.48 14.94 2.78
CA LEU A 197 -2.34 14.06 2.00
C LEU A 197 -3.82 14.41 2.23
N LEU A 198 -4.23 14.53 3.50
CA LEU A 198 -5.62 14.90 3.83
C LEU A 198 -5.98 16.30 3.31
N LYS A 199 -5.06 17.27 3.44
CA LYS A 199 -5.24 18.60 2.88
C LYS A 199 -5.43 18.52 1.36
N MET A 200 -4.62 17.72 0.66
CA MET A 200 -4.75 17.48 -0.78
C MET A 200 -6.10 16.85 -1.13
N LEU A 201 -6.53 15.80 -0.43
CA LEU A 201 -7.82 15.14 -0.66
C LEU A 201 -9.00 16.11 -0.53
N SER A 202 -8.90 17.13 0.33
CA SER A 202 -9.93 18.15 0.51
C SER A 202 -9.92 19.31 -0.51
N LEU A 203 -8.94 19.38 -1.42
CA LEU A 203 -8.80 20.51 -2.36
C LEU A 203 -9.94 20.57 -3.38
N SER A 204 -10.47 19.41 -3.80
CA SER A 204 -11.63 19.34 -4.67
C SER A 204 -12.91 19.38 -3.84
N GLY A 205 -13.79 20.32 -4.17
CA GLY A 205 -15.11 20.45 -3.54
C GLY A 205 -15.31 21.81 -2.89
N GLU A 206 -16.57 22.22 -2.83
CA GLU A 206 -16.97 23.55 -2.32
C GLU A 206 -17.34 23.53 -0.81
N GLY A 207 -17.28 22.35 -0.18
CA GLY A 207 -17.62 22.19 1.23
C GLY A 207 -16.46 22.47 2.17
N SER A 208 -16.74 22.36 3.47
CA SER A 208 -15.74 22.28 4.53
C SER A 208 -14.79 21.09 4.33
N PHE A 209 -13.69 21.10 5.08
CA PHE A 209 -12.71 20.00 5.05
C PHE A 209 -13.38 18.64 5.29
N VAL A 210 -14.18 18.53 6.34
CA VAL A 210 -14.87 17.28 6.71
C VAL A 210 -15.88 16.86 5.64
N GLU A 211 -16.68 17.79 5.10
CA GLU A 211 -17.65 17.47 4.04
C GLU A 211 -16.97 16.95 2.77
N ASN A 212 -15.83 17.53 2.39
CA ASN A 212 -15.07 17.06 1.23
C ASN A 212 -14.47 15.67 1.48
N ILE A 213 -13.92 15.41 2.67
CA ILE A 213 -13.40 14.07 3.02
C ILE A 213 -14.52 13.02 3.07
N LYS A 214 -15.69 13.36 3.65
CA LYS A 214 -16.83 12.45 3.76
C LYS A 214 -17.35 11.98 2.39
N LYS A 215 -17.33 12.85 1.37
CA LYS A 215 -17.70 12.50 -0.01
C LYS A 215 -16.81 11.40 -0.60
N LEU A 216 -15.57 11.25 -0.12
CA LEU A 216 -14.62 10.24 -0.61
C LEU A 216 -14.88 8.85 -0.03
N ARG A 217 -15.79 8.71 0.95
CA ARG A 217 -16.11 7.42 1.60
C ARG A 217 -14.85 6.72 2.10
N LEU A 218 -14.10 7.45 2.92
CA LEU A 218 -12.80 7.01 3.41
C LEU A 218 -12.98 5.78 4.31
N GLN A 219 -12.35 4.68 3.89
CA GLN A 219 -12.36 3.42 4.61
C GLN A 219 -10.93 2.99 4.93
N PRO A 220 -10.51 3.08 6.20
CA PRO A 220 -9.20 2.61 6.59
C PRO A 220 -9.04 1.09 6.39
N LEU A 221 -7.82 0.68 6.07
CA LEU A 221 -7.43 -0.70 5.82
C LEU A 221 -6.06 -0.95 6.44
N ALA A 222 -5.91 -2.00 7.23
CA ALA A 222 -4.59 -2.42 7.72
C ALA A 222 -4.04 -3.56 6.85
N ILE A 223 -2.77 -3.45 6.46
CA ILE A 223 -2.02 -4.49 5.76
C ILE A 223 -0.90 -4.97 6.69
N SER A 224 -1.02 -6.21 7.17
CA SER A 224 -0.12 -6.76 8.19
C SER A 224 0.77 -7.83 7.58
N TYR A 225 2.06 -7.80 7.90
CA TYR A 225 3.04 -8.78 7.45
C TYR A 225 3.63 -9.50 8.67
N GLU A 226 3.74 -10.82 8.61
CA GLU A 226 4.51 -11.57 9.60
C GLU A 226 6.02 -11.38 9.39
N TYR A 227 6.45 -11.40 8.11
CA TYR A 227 7.79 -11.09 7.66
C TYR A 227 7.74 -10.15 6.45
N ASP A 228 8.51 -9.06 6.51
CA ASP A 228 8.67 -8.13 5.39
C ASP A 228 9.91 -8.53 4.57
N VAL A 229 9.69 -8.92 3.32
CA VAL A 229 10.75 -9.36 2.40
C VAL A 229 11.79 -8.26 2.13
N CYS A 230 11.38 -7.00 2.24
CA CYS A 230 12.19 -5.81 1.99
C CYS A 230 12.80 -5.19 3.26
N ASP A 231 12.73 -5.87 4.41
CA ASP A 231 13.16 -5.34 5.70
C ASP A 231 14.64 -4.90 5.74
N TYR A 232 15.55 -5.73 5.26
CA TYR A 232 16.98 -5.41 5.23
C TYR A 232 17.29 -4.20 4.36
N MET A 233 16.50 -3.94 3.31
CA MET A 233 16.67 -2.75 2.47
C MET A 233 16.24 -1.48 3.21
N LYS A 234 15.24 -1.57 4.10
CA LYS A 234 14.86 -0.44 4.96
C LYS A 234 15.95 -0.15 5.99
N ALA A 235 16.52 -1.19 6.60
CA ALA A 235 17.65 -1.05 7.51
C ALA A 235 18.89 -0.47 6.81
N LYS A 236 19.18 -0.92 5.58
CA LYS A 236 20.22 -0.33 4.71
C LYS A 236 19.97 1.15 4.47
N GLU A 237 18.76 1.53 4.07
CA GLU A 237 18.39 2.94 3.81
C GLU A 237 18.53 3.80 5.07
N LEU A 238 18.11 3.28 6.24
CA LEU A 238 18.27 3.98 7.51
C LEU A 238 19.74 4.22 7.86
N GLN A 239 20.62 3.23 7.61
CA GLN A 239 22.04 3.41 7.84
C GLN A 239 22.62 4.47 6.89
N GLN A 240 22.28 4.41 5.60
CA GLN A 240 22.76 5.38 4.62
C GLN A 240 22.33 6.82 4.96
N ARG A 241 21.10 7.02 5.47
CA ARG A 241 20.61 8.33 5.92
C ARG A 241 21.27 8.82 7.20
N ARG A 242 21.65 7.91 8.09
CA ARG A 242 22.42 8.24 9.30
C ARG A 242 23.83 8.67 8.94
N ASP A 243 24.44 7.96 7.99
CA ASP A 243 25.83 8.18 7.59
C ASP A 243 25.98 9.39 6.62
N ASP A 244 24.93 9.73 5.86
CA ASP A 244 24.85 10.89 4.96
C ASP A 244 23.47 11.56 5.01
N GLU A 245 23.40 12.76 5.60
CA GLU A 245 22.18 13.57 5.70
C GLU A 245 21.61 13.96 4.32
N ASN A 246 22.45 14.00 3.27
CA ASN A 246 22.05 14.31 1.90
C ASN A 246 21.68 13.08 1.08
N PHE A 247 21.59 11.89 1.71
CA PHE A 247 21.27 10.66 1.00
C PHE A 247 19.93 10.76 0.27
N VAL A 248 19.97 10.62 -1.05
CA VAL A 248 18.81 10.51 -1.92
C VAL A 248 18.76 9.12 -2.52
N LYS A 249 17.66 8.41 -2.25
CA LYS A 249 17.39 7.11 -2.83
C LYS A 249 17.29 7.20 -4.37
N SER A 250 17.91 6.25 -5.07
CA SER A 250 17.86 6.20 -6.53
C SER A 250 16.61 5.48 -7.04
N ALA A 251 16.24 5.73 -8.30
CA ALA A 251 15.18 4.97 -8.97
C ALA A 251 15.51 3.47 -9.09
N ALA A 252 16.80 3.12 -9.17
CA ALA A 252 17.24 1.73 -9.21
C ALA A 252 16.92 0.98 -7.89
N ASP A 253 17.00 1.67 -6.75
CA ASP A 253 16.66 1.08 -5.45
C ASP A 253 15.16 0.76 -5.33
N ASP A 254 14.30 1.56 -5.97
CA ASP A 254 12.86 1.27 -6.07
C ASP A 254 12.58 0.07 -6.97
N VAL A 255 13.25 -0.03 -8.13
CA VAL A 255 13.13 -1.19 -9.03
C VAL A 255 13.59 -2.47 -8.32
N LEU A 256 14.72 -2.42 -7.60
CA LEU A 256 15.21 -3.54 -6.81
C LEU A 256 14.21 -3.93 -5.71
N SER A 257 13.62 -2.95 -5.02
CA SER A 257 12.57 -3.20 -4.04
C SER A 257 11.36 -3.89 -4.64
N MET A 258 10.90 -3.45 -5.82
CA MET A 258 9.78 -4.08 -6.53
C MET A 258 10.10 -5.52 -6.92
N GLN A 259 11.32 -5.79 -7.38
CA GLN A 259 11.75 -7.14 -7.77
C GLN A 259 11.80 -8.08 -6.56
N ILE A 260 12.40 -7.64 -5.46
CA ILE A 260 12.48 -8.42 -4.22
C ILE A 260 11.09 -8.68 -3.65
N GLY A 261 10.24 -7.66 -3.59
CA GLY A 261 8.85 -7.80 -3.16
C GLY A 261 8.07 -8.79 -4.02
N ALA A 262 8.19 -8.68 -5.35
CA ALA A 262 7.51 -9.56 -6.29
C ALA A 262 7.96 -11.03 -6.17
N LEU A 263 9.25 -11.29 -5.96
CA LEU A 263 9.82 -12.65 -6.02
C LEU A 263 10.04 -13.32 -4.67
N GLY A 264 10.22 -12.56 -3.59
CA GLY A 264 10.49 -13.14 -2.28
C GLY A 264 9.22 -13.61 -1.56
N SER A 265 9.38 -14.56 -0.65
CA SER A 265 8.27 -15.13 0.11
C SER A 265 8.06 -14.38 1.42
N ALA A 266 6.85 -13.89 1.65
CA ALA A 266 6.34 -13.62 2.99
C ALA A 266 5.58 -14.86 3.48
N SER A 267 5.57 -15.16 4.77
CA SER A 267 4.78 -16.28 5.31
C SER A 267 3.28 -15.96 5.26
N GLU A 268 2.87 -14.82 5.81
CA GLU A 268 1.47 -14.36 5.82
C GLU A 268 1.37 -12.85 5.60
N ILE A 269 0.40 -12.46 4.76
CA ILE A 269 -0.07 -11.07 4.60
C ILE A 269 -1.57 -11.03 4.92
N HIS A 270 -1.95 -10.20 5.90
CA HIS A 270 -3.33 -10.04 6.34
C HIS A 270 -3.90 -8.66 5.98
N TYR A 271 -5.07 -8.64 5.32
CA TYR A 271 -5.81 -7.44 4.98
C TYR A 271 -7.03 -7.28 5.90
N ALA A 272 -7.01 -6.29 6.80
CA ALA A 272 -8.12 -6.02 7.71
C ALA A 272 -8.86 -4.76 7.31
N PHE A 273 -10.04 -4.94 6.70
CA PHE A 273 -10.94 -3.82 6.38
C PHE A 273 -11.59 -3.33 7.67
N THR A 274 -11.61 -2.00 7.87
CA THR A 274 -12.31 -1.40 9.02
C THR A 274 -13.65 -0.84 8.57
N PRO A 275 -14.59 -0.52 9.49
CA PRO A 275 -15.71 0.35 9.17
C PRO A 275 -15.22 1.69 8.60
N PRO A 276 -16.02 2.38 7.77
CA PRO A 276 -15.71 3.75 7.37
C PRO A 276 -15.62 4.68 8.60
N ILE A 277 -15.06 5.87 8.41
CA ILE A 277 -14.90 6.87 9.47
C ILE A 277 -15.98 7.97 9.43
N ASP A 278 -17.09 7.74 8.74
CA ASP A 278 -18.16 8.73 8.54
C ASP A 278 -18.72 9.27 9.88
N GLU A 279 -18.85 8.41 10.89
CA GLU A 279 -19.31 8.81 12.22
C GLU A 279 -18.26 9.63 12.98
N GLU A 280 -16.97 9.30 12.87
CA GLU A 280 -15.89 10.12 13.41
C GLU A 280 -15.86 11.50 12.74
N LEU A 281 -16.06 11.55 11.43
CA LEU A 281 -16.14 12.78 10.66
C LEU A 281 -17.30 13.65 11.16
N ASP A 282 -18.48 13.08 11.37
CA ASP A 282 -19.65 13.82 11.90
C ASP A 282 -19.38 14.39 13.30
N ARG A 283 -18.72 13.61 14.17
CA ARG A 283 -18.31 14.09 15.50
C ARG A 283 -17.31 15.24 15.40
N ILE A 284 -16.28 15.10 14.55
CA ILE A 284 -15.26 16.15 14.35
C ILE A 284 -15.89 17.45 13.82
N ALA A 285 -16.81 17.36 12.85
CA ALA A 285 -17.50 18.53 12.32
C ALA A 285 -18.37 19.23 13.39
N ALA A 286 -19.02 18.46 14.27
CA ALA A 286 -19.85 19.01 15.34
C ALA A 286 -19.05 19.81 16.38
N GLU A 287 -17.77 19.48 16.59
CA GLU A 287 -16.87 20.19 17.51
C GLU A 287 -16.46 21.59 17.00
N ARG A 288 -16.66 21.90 15.70
CA ARG A 288 -16.35 23.20 15.07
C ARG A 288 -14.92 23.70 15.34
N LEU A 289 -13.97 22.78 15.25
CA LEU A 289 -12.55 23.05 15.52
C LEU A 289 -11.92 23.89 14.40
N PRO A 290 -10.80 24.58 14.65
CA PRO A 290 -10.00 25.16 13.58
C PRO A 290 -9.58 24.09 12.56
N ARG A 291 -9.57 24.41 11.26
CA ARG A 291 -9.29 23.45 10.17
C ARG A 291 -8.04 22.59 10.39
N ASN A 292 -6.94 23.16 10.90
CA ASN A 292 -5.72 22.38 11.14
C ASN A 292 -5.94 21.29 12.22
N GLU A 293 -6.77 21.57 13.21
CA GLU A 293 -7.12 20.63 14.26
C GLU A 293 -8.11 19.56 13.75
N GLU A 294 -9.08 19.92 12.91
CA GLU A 294 -9.92 18.93 12.21
C GLU A 294 -9.08 17.94 11.41
N VAL A 295 -8.10 18.43 10.63
CA VAL A 295 -7.21 17.58 9.83
C VAL A 295 -6.41 16.65 10.72
N ARG A 296 -5.89 17.16 11.85
CA ARG A 296 -5.15 16.36 12.84
C ARG A 296 -6.03 15.25 13.41
N ARG A 297 -7.26 15.59 13.80
CA ARG A 297 -8.24 14.64 14.37
C ARG A 297 -8.68 13.57 13.36
N VAL A 298 -8.79 13.93 12.08
CA VAL A 298 -9.07 12.95 11.01
C VAL A 298 -7.88 12.02 10.80
N ALA A 299 -6.64 12.53 10.80
CA ALA A 299 -5.44 11.70 10.72
C ALA A 299 -5.37 10.71 11.89
N GLU A 300 -5.61 11.16 13.12
CA GLU A 300 -5.66 10.30 14.30
C GLU A 300 -6.76 9.25 14.21
N ALA A 301 -7.94 9.59 13.70
CA ALA A 301 -9.03 8.63 13.50
C ALA A 301 -8.63 7.52 12.53
N ILE A 302 -7.99 7.88 11.42
CA ILE A 302 -7.47 6.92 10.43
C ILE A 302 -6.40 6.03 11.06
N ASP A 303 -5.39 6.63 11.70
CA ASP A 303 -4.28 5.91 12.34
C ASP A 303 -4.80 4.95 13.40
N THR A 304 -5.73 5.40 14.25
CA THR A 304 -6.37 4.56 15.27
C THR A 304 -7.09 3.36 14.66
N ARG A 305 -7.82 3.54 13.54
CA ARG A 305 -8.49 2.42 12.86
C ARG A 305 -7.47 1.41 12.30
N ILE A 306 -6.41 1.89 11.66
CA ILE A 306 -5.38 1.05 11.04
C ILE A 306 -4.57 0.30 12.12
N HIS A 307 -4.09 1.00 13.15
CA HIS A 307 -3.28 0.40 14.22
C HIS A 307 -4.04 -0.67 14.99
N ARG A 308 -5.33 -0.45 15.28
CA ARG A 308 -6.18 -1.45 15.96
C ARG A 308 -6.48 -2.66 15.09
N ALA A 309 -6.66 -2.45 13.78
CA ALA A 309 -6.94 -3.51 12.83
C ALA A 309 -5.70 -4.33 12.45
N TYR A 310 -4.49 -3.83 12.71
CA TYR A 310 -3.25 -4.54 12.43
C TYR A 310 -3.22 -5.90 13.17
N LYS A 311 -2.97 -6.98 12.42
CA LYS A 311 -2.80 -8.32 12.97
C LYS A 311 -1.40 -8.43 13.57
N ILE A 312 -1.34 -8.69 14.87
CA ILE A 312 -0.08 -8.89 15.58
C ILE A 312 0.33 -10.36 15.44
N PHE A 313 1.56 -10.58 14.98
CA PHE A 313 2.20 -11.88 14.89
C PHE A 313 3.15 -12.08 16.06
N LYS A 314 3.59 -13.33 16.27
CA LYS A 314 4.58 -13.65 17.30
C LYS A 314 5.87 -12.87 17.14
N THR A 315 6.30 -12.63 15.90
CA THR A 315 7.47 -11.82 15.56
C THR A 315 7.38 -10.40 16.12
N ASN A 316 6.18 -9.81 16.21
CA ASN A 316 6.01 -8.47 16.79
C ASN A 316 6.21 -8.46 18.32
N TYR A 317 5.72 -9.50 19.02
CA TYR A 317 5.94 -9.66 20.47
C TYR A 317 7.41 -9.89 20.79
N ILE A 318 8.05 -10.82 20.06
CA ILE A 318 9.48 -11.11 20.20
C ILE A 318 10.30 -9.84 19.94
N ALA A 319 10.02 -9.13 18.85
CA ALA A 319 10.74 -7.90 18.50
C ALA A 319 10.58 -6.81 19.56
N PHE A 320 9.39 -6.66 20.16
CA PHE A 320 9.17 -5.72 21.26
C PHE A 320 10.08 -6.05 22.45
N ASP A 321 10.06 -7.31 22.91
CA ASP A 321 10.84 -7.73 24.07
C ASP A 321 12.35 -7.61 23.82
N LEU A 322 12.82 -7.98 22.63
CA LEU A 322 14.23 -7.83 22.25
C LEU A 322 14.66 -6.37 22.10
N ALA A 323 13.80 -5.49 21.57
CA ALA A 323 14.12 -4.08 21.39
C ALA A 323 14.15 -3.31 22.71
N GLU A 324 13.27 -3.64 23.65
CA GLU A 324 13.15 -2.97 24.95
C GLU A 324 13.98 -3.64 26.06
N GLY A 325 14.56 -4.82 25.79
CA GLY A 325 15.21 -5.63 26.81
C GLY A 325 14.23 -6.12 27.89
N SER A 326 12.97 -6.38 27.50
CA SER A 326 11.88 -6.81 28.39
C SER A 326 11.49 -8.28 28.19
N SER A 327 10.67 -8.82 29.09
CA SER A 327 9.98 -10.10 28.96
C SER A 327 8.45 -9.94 29.08
N ARG A 328 7.94 -8.77 28.68
CA ARG A 328 6.54 -8.36 28.86
C ARG A 328 5.57 -9.30 28.14
N PHE A 329 5.99 -9.85 27.00
CA PHE A 329 5.15 -10.67 26.12
C PHE A 329 5.68 -12.10 25.96
N GLU A 330 6.53 -12.56 26.88
CA GLU A 330 7.10 -13.92 26.91
C GLU A 330 6.03 -15.02 26.75
N SER A 331 4.84 -14.83 27.32
CA SER A 331 3.75 -15.82 27.22
C SER A 331 3.14 -15.96 25.82
N ASN A 332 3.52 -15.10 24.86
CA ASN A 332 3.00 -15.11 23.48
C ASN A 332 3.88 -15.86 22.49
N TYR A 333 5.08 -16.32 22.90
CA TYR A 333 6.02 -17.03 22.04
C TYR A 333 6.85 -18.06 22.83
N THR A 334 7.47 -19.01 22.13
CA THR A 334 8.44 -19.94 22.74
C THR A 334 9.87 -19.45 22.53
N GLU A 335 10.83 -19.97 23.31
CA GLU A 335 12.25 -19.63 23.12
C GLU A 335 12.75 -20.06 21.73
N GLU A 336 12.27 -21.19 21.20
CA GLU A 336 12.58 -21.64 19.82
C GLU A 336 12.10 -20.62 18.78
N GLU A 337 10.90 -20.04 18.96
CA GLU A 337 10.37 -19.01 18.06
C GLU A 337 11.19 -17.71 18.12
N LYS A 338 11.65 -17.34 19.31
CA LYS A 338 12.55 -16.21 19.53
C LYS A 338 13.92 -16.41 18.89
N ASP A 339 14.49 -17.61 18.99
CA ASP A 339 15.74 -17.98 18.35
C ASP A 339 15.60 -17.97 16.81
N ASN A 340 14.52 -18.55 16.29
CA ASN A 340 14.23 -18.55 14.85
C ASN A 340 14.07 -17.13 14.30
N PHE A 341 13.36 -16.25 15.00
CA PHE A 341 13.21 -14.85 14.61
C PHE A 341 14.56 -14.11 14.67
N SER A 342 15.35 -14.33 15.73
CA SER A 342 16.69 -13.74 15.85
C SER A 342 17.61 -14.14 14.70
N ALA A 343 17.60 -15.43 14.34
CA ALA A 343 18.36 -15.96 13.20
C ALA A 343 17.86 -15.39 11.86
N TYR A 344 16.55 -15.17 11.71
CA TYR A 344 15.99 -14.49 10.55
C TYR A 344 16.54 -13.07 10.41
N ILE A 345 16.56 -12.29 11.50
CA ILE A 345 17.09 -10.91 11.49
C ILE A 345 18.57 -10.90 11.10
N ASP A 346 19.37 -11.84 11.61
CA ASP A 346 20.79 -11.96 11.25
C ASP A 346 20.97 -12.33 9.78
N LYS A 347 20.17 -13.27 9.26
CA LYS A 347 20.18 -13.65 7.85
C LYS A 347 19.82 -12.48 6.94
N GLN A 348 18.86 -11.65 7.34
CA GLN A 348 18.45 -10.47 6.58
C GLN A 348 19.52 -9.38 6.61
N THR A 349 20.06 -9.08 7.79
CA THR A 349 21.14 -8.08 7.97
C THR A 349 22.38 -8.46 7.17
N ALA A 350 22.69 -9.76 7.03
CA ALA A 350 23.79 -10.26 6.22
C ALA A 350 23.64 -9.99 4.71
N LYS A 351 22.44 -9.67 4.22
CA LYS A 351 22.21 -9.29 2.80
C LYS A 351 22.57 -7.83 2.51
N ILE A 352 22.82 -7.01 3.53
CA ILE A 352 23.14 -5.60 3.36
C ILE A 352 24.52 -5.48 2.72
N ASP A 353 24.55 -4.88 1.53
CA ASP A 353 25.69 -4.72 0.64
C ASP A 353 26.27 -3.30 0.72
N LEU A 354 26.60 -2.85 1.94
CA LEU A 354 27.34 -1.59 2.15
C LEU A 354 28.83 -1.88 2.38
N ARG A 355 29.69 -0.91 2.05
CA ARG A 355 31.14 -1.02 2.30
C ARG A 355 31.46 -1.16 3.79
N GLN A 356 30.73 -0.43 4.63
CA GLN A 356 30.85 -0.48 6.09
C GLN A 356 29.44 -0.69 6.67
N VAL A 357 29.05 -1.94 6.87
CA VAL A 357 27.76 -2.27 7.48
C VAL A 357 27.88 -2.16 8.99
N ASP A 358 27.07 -1.30 9.60
CA ASP A 358 26.85 -1.29 11.04
C ASP A 358 25.77 -2.31 11.39
N LYS A 359 26.19 -3.56 11.59
CA LYS A 359 25.27 -4.68 11.85
C LYS A 359 24.43 -4.47 13.11
N ALA A 360 25.00 -3.83 14.14
CA ALA A 360 24.29 -3.59 15.39
C ALA A 360 23.13 -2.59 15.17
N PHE A 361 23.43 -1.48 14.49
CA PHE A 361 22.41 -0.50 14.12
C PHE A 361 21.34 -1.09 13.19
N CYS A 362 21.73 -1.84 12.16
CA CYS A 362 20.76 -2.46 11.26
C CYS A 362 19.85 -3.46 12.00
N ARG A 363 20.41 -4.28 12.91
CA ARG A 363 19.65 -5.22 13.73
C ARG A 363 18.66 -4.47 14.64
N GLU A 364 19.11 -3.41 15.32
CA GLU A 364 18.24 -2.55 16.13
C GLU A 364 17.08 -1.99 15.30
N LYS A 365 17.35 -1.44 14.11
CA LYS A 365 16.30 -0.88 13.24
C LYS A 365 15.33 -1.91 12.70
N MET A 366 15.79 -3.14 12.46
CA MET A 366 14.87 -4.22 12.11
C MET A 366 13.99 -4.61 13.30
N LEU A 367 14.53 -4.74 14.51
CA LEU A 367 13.73 -5.02 15.70
C LEU A 367 12.69 -3.92 15.95
N GLU A 368 13.09 -2.65 15.86
CA GLU A 368 12.18 -1.49 15.94
C GLU A 368 11.04 -1.61 14.92
N MET A 369 11.36 -1.94 13.67
CA MET A 369 10.38 -2.12 12.59
C MET A 369 9.35 -3.23 12.87
N TYR A 370 9.73 -4.32 13.56
CA TYR A 370 8.79 -5.36 13.95
C TYR A 370 8.08 -5.06 15.28
N ALA A 371 8.65 -4.24 16.16
CA ALA A 371 8.04 -3.85 17.44
C ALA A 371 6.97 -2.76 17.30
N ASN A 372 7.17 -1.79 16.40
CA ASN A 372 6.30 -0.61 16.26
C ASN A 372 4.82 -0.93 15.96
N PRO A 373 4.45 -1.92 15.14
CA PRO A 373 3.04 -2.29 14.97
C PRO A 373 2.34 -2.66 16.28
N LEU A 374 3.03 -3.36 17.19
CA LEU A 374 2.49 -3.70 18.51
C LEU A 374 2.40 -2.47 19.42
N LYS A 375 3.45 -1.63 19.47
CA LYS A 375 3.44 -0.36 20.21
C LYS A 375 2.26 0.52 19.80
N ASN A 376 2.05 0.69 18.49
CA ASN A 376 0.98 1.47 17.92
C ASN A 376 -0.40 0.90 18.26
N LYS A 377 -0.57 -0.43 18.20
CA LYS A 377 -1.83 -1.08 18.58
C LYS A 377 -2.17 -0.86 20.05
N ILE A 378 -1.21 -1.05 20.95
CA ILE A 378 -1.39 -0.82 22.40
C ILE A 378 -1.82 0.63 22.65
N ALA A 379 -1.09 1.61 22.08
CA ALA A 379 -1.41 3.02 22.24
C ALA A 379 -2.83 3.36 21.72
N ALA A 380 -3.22 2.79 20.57
CA ALA A 380 -4.54 3.01 19.99
C ALA A 380 -5.69 2.37 20.80
N GLU A 381 -5.41 1.30 21.54
CA GLU A 381 -6.37 0.65 22.44
C GLU A 381 -6.51 1.39 23.77
N GLU A 382 -5.40 1.86 24.36
CA GLU A 382 -5.39 2.67 25.60
C GLU A 382 -6.17 3.98 25.43
N HIS A 383 -5.97 4.70 24.31
CA HIS A 383 -6.71 5.93 24.00
C HIS A 383 -8.24 5.76 23.94
N ARG A 384 -8.76 4.54 23.74
CA ARG A 384 -10.21 4.27 23.75
C ARG A 384 -10.77 4.17 25.16
N LEU A 385 -10.01 3.58 26.08
CA LEU A 385 -10.43 3.42 27.48
C LEU A 385 -10.60 4.80 28.14
N ASP A 386 -9.68 5.72 27.88
CA ASP A 386 -9.74 7.10 28.38
C ASP A 386 -10.92 7.91 27.83
N LYS A 387 -11.41 7.57 26.64
CA LYS A 387 -12.60 8.19 26.02
C LYS A 387 -13.92 7.50 26.35
N SER A 388 -13.88 6.29 26.90
CA SER A 388 -15.08 5.56 27.33
C SER A 388 -15.40 5.81 28.81
N ASN A 389 -14.42 6.35 29.57
CA ASN A 389 -14.54 6.78 30.96
C ASN A 389 -14.80 8.29 31.13
N LYS A 390 -15.03 9.01 30.03
CA LYS A 390 -15.46 10.41 29.98
C LYS A 390 -16.78 10.49 29.22
#